data_AF-A0A1V5BKQ1-F1
#
_entry.id   AF-A0A1V5BKQ1-F1
#
_cell.length_a   1.000
_cell.length_b   1.000
_cell.length_c   1.000
_cell.angle_alpha   90.00
_cell.angle_beta   90.00
_cell.angle_gamma   90.00
#
_symmetry.space_group_name_H-M   'P 1'
#
loop_
_entity.id
_entity.type
_entity.pdbx_description
1 polymer ?
#
loop_
_entity_poly.entity_id
_entity_poly.type
_entity_poly.pdbx_seq_one_letter_code
_entity_poly.pdbx_strand_id
1 'polypeptide(L)' 'MDALNYLYLALDEKTSSQIYYNELSVKVTNPAARELFTRLRDEEMAYVEVLQKEIASIEAKPFPLNKIIPRLKA' A
#
# COMPACT_ATOMS: atom_id res chain seq x y z
N MET A 1 14.75 12.66 -3.79
CA MET A 1 13.96 11.44 -3.50
C MET A 1 12.54 11.72 -3.94
N ASP A 2 11.96 10.86 -4.76
CA ASP A 2 10.60 11.00 -5.32
C ASP A 2 9.54 10.49 -4.33
N ALA A 3 8.37 11.11 -4.28
CA ALA A 3 7.27 10.73 -3.39
C ALA A 3 6.78 9.30 -3.67
N LEU A 4 6.74 8.91 -4.95
CA LEU A 4 6.39 7.56 -5.36
C LEU A 4 7.37 6.52 -4.80
N ASN A 5 8.67 6.84 -4.79
CA ASN A 5 9.69 5.96 -4.21
C ASN A 5 9.51 5.78 -2.70
N TYR A 6 9.11 6.82 -1.97
CA TYR A 6 8.78 6.69 -0.54
C TYR A 6 7.57 5.79 -0.29
N LEU A 7 6.54 5.84 -1.15
CA LEU A 7 5.39 4.97 -1.04
C LEU A 7 5.76 3.50 -1.29
N TYR A 8 6.63 3.23 -2.28
CA TYR A 8 7.15 1.90 -2.52
C TYR A 8 8.01 1.36 -1.37
N LEU A 9 8.86 2.20 -0.76
CA LEU A 9 9.63 1.83 0.42
C LEU A 9 8.72 1.50 1.61
N ALA A 10 7.68 2.31 1.84
CA ALA A 10 6.71 2.05 2.89
C ALA A 10 5.92 0.76 2.62
N LEU A 11 5.53 0.51 1.36
CA LEU A 11 4.83 -0.71 0.97
C LEU A 11 5.66 -1.98 1.26
N ASP A 12 6.96 -1.94 0.94
CA ASP A 12 7.89 -3.05 1.20
C ASP A 12 8.07 -3.31 2.70
N GLU A 13 8.24 -2.25 3.50
CA GLU A 13 8.34 -2.34 4.95
C GLU A 13 7.07 -2.93 5.58
N LYS A 14 5.89 -2.46 5.14
CA LYS A 14 4.59 -2.94 5.64
C LYS A 14 4.31 -4.38 5.25
N THR A 15 4.66 -4.77 4.03
CA THR A 15 4.55 -6.16 3.57
C THR A 15 5.48 -7.08 4.37
N SER A 16 6.71 -6.64 4.64
CA SER A 16 7.66 -7.40 5.45
C SER A 16 7.18 -7.58 6.89
N SER A 17 6.63 -6.52 7.49
CA SER A 17 6.02 -6.56 8.83
C SER A 17 4.80 -7.49 8.89
N GLN A 18 3.96 -7.48 7.86
CA GLN A 18 2.82 -8.40 7.73
C GLN A 18 3.27 -9.86 7.72
N ILE A 19 4.30 -10.19 6.93
CA ILE A 19 4.86 -11.55 6.87
C ILE A 19 5.42 -11.95 8.23
N TYR A 20 6.17 -11.06 8.88
CA TYR A 20 6.76 -11.29 10.20
C TYR A 20 5.70 -11.63 11.25
N TYR A 21 4.63 -10.83 11.36
CA TYR A 21 3.57 -11.10 12.31
C TYR A 21 2.78 -12.37 11.98
N ASN A 22 2.59 -12.67 10.69
CA ASN A 22 1.98 -13.92 10.27
C ASN A 22 2.82 -15.14 10.66
N GLU A 23 4.15 -15.08 10.51
CA GLU A 23 5.02 -16.14 10.95
C GLU A 23 4.97 -16.34 12.48
N LEU A 24 4.97 -15.24 13.23
CA LEU A 24 4.89 -15.29 14.69
C LEU A 24 3.56 -15.88 15.18
N SER A 25 2.44 -15.53 14.54
CA SER A 25 1.12 -16.05 14.91
C SER A 25 1.04 -17.58 14.74
N VAL A 26 1.73 -18.14 13.74
CA VAL A 26 1.81 -19.57 13.49
C VAL A 26 2.76 -20.27 14.48
N LYS A 27 3.91 -19.65 14.78
CA LYS A 27 4.95 -20.24 15.64
C LYS A 27 4.61 -20.23 17.12
N VAL A 28 3.78 -19.28 17.58
CA VAL A 28 3.48 -19.10 19.00
C VAL A 28 2.41 -20.08 19.51
N THR A 29 2.71 -20.70 20.66
CA THR A 29 1.78 -21.63 21.34
C THR A 29 0.79 -20.89 22.23
N ASN A 30 1.18 -19.76 22.81
CA ASN A 30 0.30 -18.96 23.67
C ASN A 30 -0.85 -18.35 22.84
N PRO A 31 -2.12 -18.66 23.17
CA PRO A 31 -3.27 -18.20 22.38
C PRO A 31 -3.44 -16.68 22.39
N ALA A 32 -3.16 -16.00 23.50
CA ALA A 32 -3.27 -14.53 23.58
C ALA A 32 -2.20 -13.85 22.71
N ALA A 33 -0.99 -14.39 22.68
CA ALA A 33 0.07 -13.88 21.80
C ALA A 33 -0.25 -14.15 20.32
N ARG A 34 -0.84 -15.31 19.99
CA ARG A 34 -1.31 -15.60 18.62
C ARG A 34 -2.33 -14.58 18.16
N GLU A 35 -3.33 -14.30 18.99
CA GLU A 35 -4.37 -13.32 18.68
C GLU A 35 -3.77 -11.94 18.46
N LEU A 36 -2.84 -11.51 19.32
CA LEU A 36 -2.14 -10.24 19.15
C LEU A 36 -1.41 -10.16 17.80
N PHE A 37 -0.61 -11.16 17.45
CA PHE A 37 0.12 -11.15 16.17
C PHE A 37 -0.80 -11.26 14.97
N THR A 38 -1.94 -11.95 15.11
CA THR A 38 -2.96 -12.00 14.06
C THR A 38 -3.56 -10.62 13.83
N ARG A 39 -3.90 -9.89 14.89
CA ARG A 39 -4.41 -8.52 14.79
C ARG A 39 -3.38 -7.57 14.17
N LEU A 40 -2.11 -7.65 14.60
CA LEU A 40 -1.04 -6.83 14.03
C LEU A 40 -0.84 -7.12 12.53
N ARG A 41 -0.85 -8.40 12.12
CA ARG A 41 -0.80 -8.77 10.70
C ARG A 41 -1.95 -8.13 9.91
N ASP A 42 -3.17 -8.18 10.45
CA ASP A 42 -4.36 -7.66 9.77
C ASP A 42 -4.34 -6.12 9.68
N GLU A 43 -3.80 -5.44 10.70
CA GLU A 43 -3.54 -4.00 10.67
C GLU A 43 -2.52 -3.63 9.58
N GLU A 44 -1.40 -4.37 9.48
CA GLU A 44 -0.41 -4.13 8.42
C GLU A 44 -1.00 -4.36 7.02
N MET A 45 -1.86 -5.37 6.86
CA MET A 45 -2.54 -5.63 5.60
C MET A 45 -3.45 -4.47 5.19
N ALA A 46 -4.17 -3.86 6.14
CA ALA A 46 -4.98 -2.67 5.86
C ALA A 46 -4.12 -1.49 5.36
N TYR A 47 -2.93 -1.29 5.91
CA TYR A 47 -2.00 -0.26 5.43
C TYR A 47 -1.45 -0.59 4.03
N VAL A 48 -1.11 -1.85 3.75
CA VAL A 48 -0.68 -2.32 2.43
C VAL A 48 -1.73 -2.01 1.37
N GLU A 49 -3.01 -2.29 1.64
CA GLU A 49 -4.10 -1.99 0.70
C GLU A 49 -4.24 -0.50 0.39
N VAL A 50 -4.08 0.37 1.40
CA VAL A 50 -4.12 1.83 1.22
C VAL A 50 -2.93 2.28 0.37
N LEU A 51 -1.72 1.82 0.68
CA LEU A 51 -0.51 2.18 -0.07
C LEU A 51 -0.58 1.74 -1.53
N GLN A 52 -1.06 0.53 -1.80
CA GLN A 52 -1.25 0.03 -3.17
C GLN A 52 -2.25 0.87 -3.96
N LYS A 53 -3.36 1.28 -3.33
CA LYS A 53 -4.34 2.17 -3.96
C LYS A 53 -3.73 3.53 -4.32
N GLU A 54 -2.92 4.10 -3.44
CA GLU A 54 -2.32 5.42 -3.71
C GLU A 54 -1.19 5.37 -4.73
N ILE A 55 -0.37 4.33 -4.71
CA ILE A 55 0.61 4.07 -5.77
C ILE A 55 -0.11 3.97 -7.12
N ALA A 56 -1.15 3.14 -7.21
CA ALA A 56 -1.94 2.98 -8.43
C ALA A 56 -2.59 4.29 -8.88
N SER A 57 -3.10 5.11 -7.95
CA SER A 57 -3.70 6.43 -8.24
C SER A 57 -2.69 7.42 -8.82
N ILE A 58 -1.45 7.40 -8.33
CA ILE A 58 -0.36 8.25 -8.82
C ILE A 58 0.11 7.79 -10.19
N GLU A 59 0.31 6.48 -10.37
CA GLU A 59 0.74 5.90 -11.65
C GLU A 59 -0.33 6.01 -12.75
N ALA A 60 -1.60 5.91 -12.37
CA ALA A 60 -2.74 6.06 -13.28
C ALA A 60 -3.03 7.51 -13.70
N LYS A 61 -2.26 8.51 -13.21
CA LYS A 61 -2.31 9.89 -13.70
C LYS A 61 -1.13 10.21 -14.64
N PRO A 62 -1.09 9.70 -15.88
CA PRO A 62 -0.19 10.23 -16.89
C PRO A 62 -0.79 11.52 -17.47
N PHE A 63 -0.36 12.68 -16.94
CA PHE A 63 -0.60 14.04 -17.45
C PHE A 63 -2.05 14.61 -17.40
N PRO A 64 -2.22 15.90 -17.07
CA PRO A 64 -3.45 16.62 -17.38
C PRO A 64 -3.52 16.88 -18.90
N LEU A 65 -4.54 16.35 -19.57
CA LEU A 65 -4.95 16.78 -20.91
C LEU A 65 -5.37 18.27 -20.86
N ASN A 66 -4.43 19.19 -20.87
CA ASN A 66 -4.74 20.60 -21.07
C ASN A 66 -3.65 21.31 -21.88
N LYS A 67 -3.83 21.28 -23.21
CA LYS A 67 -3.42 22.34 -24.15
C LYS A 67 -4.15 22.18 -25.51
N ILE A 68 -5.35 22.78 -25.60
CA ILE A 68 -5.92 23.68 -26.66
C ILE A 68 -5.85 23.15 -28.13
N ILE A 69 -6.95 23.09 -28.93
CA ILE A 69 -7.53 24.25 -29.67
C ILE A 69 -9.06 24.18 -29.82
N PRO A 70 -9.79 25.30 -29.55
CA PRO A 70 -11.20 25.47 -29.88
C PRO A 70 -11.43 25.88 -31.34
N ARG A 71 -12.54 25.38 -31.91
CA ARG A 71 -13.24 25.78 -33.15
C ARG A 71 -12.63 25.35 -34.50
N LEU A 72 -13.41 24.54 -35.21
CA LEU A 72 -13.88 24.88 -36.57
C LEU A 72 -15.27 24.27 -36.78
N LYS A 73 -16.29 25.13 -36.66
CA LYS A 73 -17.54 24.99 -37.42
C LYS A 73 -17.23 25.54 -38.83
N ALA A 74 -17.47 24.73 -39.86
CA ALA A 74 -17.93 25.15 -41.18
C ALA A 74 -18.55 23.94 -41.86
#